data_AF-A0A1I1ZN78-F1
#
_entry.id   AF-A0A1I1ZN78-F1
#
_cell.length_a   1.000
_cell.length_b   1.000
_cell.length_c   1.000
_cell.angle_alpha   90.00
_cell.angle_beta   90.00
_cell.angle_gamma   90.00
#
_symmetry.space_group_name_H-M   'P 1'
#
loop_
_entity.id
_entity.type
_entity.pdbx_description
1 polymer ?
#
loop_
_entity_poly.entity_id
_entity_poly.type
_entity_poly.pdbx_seq_one_letter_code
_entity_poly.pdbx_strand_id
1 'polypeptide(L)' 'PYQHSKDDAYSNLIILHESVHRLIHLKDNEKIKTLIKILELSKKQIQKVNELRKQCENDLILN' A
#
# COMPACT_ATOMS: atom_id res chain seq x y z
N PRO A 1 -4.95 4.35 14.59
CA PRO A 1 -5.55 4.07 15.92
C PRO A 1 -6.85 4.86 16.11
N TYR A 2 -7.93 4.14 16.42
CA TYR A 2 -9.29 4.60 16.72
C TYR A 2 -9.32 5.45 18.01
N GLN A 3 -8.79 6.67 17.98
CA GLN A 3 -8.80 7.53 19.16
C GLN A 3 -8.95 9.03 18.87
N HIS A 4 -9.36 9.43 17.65
CA HIS A 4 -9.49 10.86 17.35
C HIS A 4 -10.70 11.30 16.52
N SER A 5 -11.36 10.42 15.77
CA SER A 5 -12.53 10.83 14.98
C SER A 5 -13.56 9.73 14.97
N LYS A 6 -14.76 10.05 15.48
CA LYS A 6 -15.98 9.25 15.37
C LYS A 6 -16.52 9.30 13.93
N ASP A 7 -15.67 8.91 12.99
CA ASP A 7 -16.01 8.75 11.59
C ASP A 7 -15.57 7.35 11.18
N ASP A 8 -16.45 6.38 11.44
CA ASP A 8 -16.28 4.97 11.11
C ASP A 8 -16.73 4.72 9.65
N ALA A 9 -16.53 5.70 8.76
CA ALA A 9 -16.85 5.55 7.36
C ALA A 9 -15.93 4.46 6.77
N TYR A 10 -16.45 3.23 6.74
CA TYR A 10 -15.88 2.05 6.07
C TYR A 10 -15.69 2.24 4.55
N SER A 11 -15.89 3.46 4.03
CA SER A 11 -15.65 3.86 2.64
C SER A 11 -14.19 3.63 2.18
N ASN A 12 -13.25 3.44 3.11
CA ASN A 12 -11.85 3.13 2.82
C ASN A 12 -11.49 1.64 3.00
N LEU A 13 -12.47 0.75 3.22
CA LEU A 13 -12.22 -0.68 3.39
C LEU A 13 -11.87 -1.32 2.04
N ILE A 14 -10.58 -1.36 1.73
CA ILE A 14 -10.05 -2.06 0.56
C ILE A 14 -9.62 -3.46 1.03
N ILE A 15 -10.34 -4.49 0.58
CA ILE A 15 -9.93 -5.88 0.80
C ILE A 15 -8.65 -6.11 0.00
N LEU A 16 -7.56 -6.36 0.72
CA LEU A 16 -6.22 -6.47 0.16
C LEU A 16 -5.55 -7.73 0.69
N HIS A 17 -4.75 -8.38 -0.15
CA HIS A 17 -3.91 -9.49 0.30
C HIS A 17 -2.88 -8.99 1.33
N GLU A 18 -2.62 -9.78 2.37
CA GLU A 18 -1.70 -9.42 3.46
C GLU A 18 -0.34 -8.93 2.92
N SER A 19 0.20 -9.60 1.91
CA SER A 19 1.48 -9.22 1.28
C SER A 19 1.45 -7.81 0.66
N VAL A 20 0.33 -7.39 0.08
CA VAL A 20 0.20 -6.05 -0.52
C VAL A 20 -0.06 -5.02 0.57
N HIS A 21 -0.80 -5.36 1.63
CA HIS A 21 -0.94 -4.50 2.80
C HIS A 21 0.42 -4.23 3.46
N ARG A 22 1.24 -5.26 3.58
CA ARG A 22 2.63 -5.16 4.03
C ARG A 22 3.48 -4.34 3.07
N LEU A 23 3.29 -4.50 1.75
CA LEU A 23 3.97 -3.70 0.73
C LEU A 23 3.65 -2.20 0.87
N ILE A 24 2.42 -1.80 1.18
CA ILE A 24 2.05 -0.38 1.34
C ILE A 24 2.77 0.27 2.52
N HIS A 25 2.98 -0.47 3.61
CA HIS A 25 3.66 0.04 4.81
C HIS A 25 5.18 -0.12 4.78
N LEU A 26 5.71 -0.87 3.82
CA LEU A 26 7.15 -1.11 3.71
C LEU A 26 7.89 0.19 3.34
N LYS A 27 9.03 0.44 3.99
CA LYS A 27 9.93 1.57 3.65
C LYS A 27 11.23 1.11 2.98
N ASP A 28 11.47 -0.20 2.97
CA ASP A 28 12.70 -0.80 2.47
C ASP A 28 12.59 -1.04 0.96
N ASN A 29 13.32 -0.25 0.17
CA ASN A 29 13.27 -0.29 -1.29
C ASN A 29 13.68 -1.64 -1.88
N GLU A 30 14.61 -2.37 -1.26
CA GLU A 30 15.04 -3.69 -1.74
C GLU A 30 13.92 -4.70 -1.56
N LYS A 31 13.31 -4.72 -0.36
CA LYS A 31 12.18 -5.61 -0.08
C LYS A 31 10.94 -5.26 -0.92
N ILE A 32 10.71 -3.97 -1.19
CA ILE A 32 9.64 -3.51 -2.09
C ILE A 32 9.82 -4.11 -3.48
N LYS A 33 11.01 -3.99 -4.08
CA LYS A 33 11.31 -4.55 -5.41
C LYS A 33 11.12 -6.07 -5.45
N THR A 34 11.60 -6.77 -4.42
CA THR A 34 11.43 -8.22 -4.30
C THR A 34 9.95 -8.60 -4.21
N LEU A 35 9.16 -7.90 -3.38
CA LEU A 35 7.73 -8.16 -3.25
C LEU A 35 6.97 -7.87 -4.55
N ILE A 36 7.28 -6.77 -5.26
CA ILE A 36 6.68 -6.46 -6.57
C ILE A 36 6.95 -7.59 -7.57
N LYS A 37 8.18 -8.12 -7.56
CA LYS A 37 8.58 -9.22 -8.44
C LYS A 37 7.90 -10.54 -8.06
N ILE A 38 7.80 -10.86 -6.77
CA ILE A 38 7.13 -12.07 -6.27
C ILE A 38 5.62 -12.03 -6.55
N LEU A 39 5.01 -10.86 -6.37
CA LEU A 39 3.58 -10.64 -6.59
C LEU A 39 3.24 -10.34 -8.06
N GLU A 40 4.26 -10.31 -8.94
CA GLU A 40 4.16 -10.00 -10.37
C GLU A 40 3.27 -8.79 -10.66
N LEU A 41 3.41 -7.73 -9.86
CA LEU A 41 2.51 -6.57 -9.94
C LEU A 41 2.74 -5.82 -11.25
N SER A 42 1.68 -5.64 -12.02
CA SER A 42 1.69 -4.81 -13.23
C SER A 42 1.83 -3.32 -12.90
N LYS A 43 2.27 -2.51 -13.87
CA LYS A 43 2.38 -1.05 -13.71
C LYS A 43 1.09 -0.38 -13.19
N LYS A 44 -0.08 -0.86 -13.63
CA LYS A 44 -1.39 -0.36 -13.15
C LYS A 44 -1.61 -0.69 -11.67
N GLN A 45 -1.22 -1.88 -11.23
CA GLN A 45 -1.32 -2.28 -9.82
C GLN A 45 -0.31 -1.52 -8.96
N ILE A 46 0.91 -1.32 -9.43
CA ILE A 46 1.91 -0.48 -8.75
C ILE A 46 1.39 0.95 -8.57
N GLN A 47 0.75 1.51 -9.60
CA GLN A 47 0.14 2.84 -9.48
C GLN A 47 -0.94 2.87 -8.40
N LYS A 48 -1.77 1.83 -8.30
CA LYS A 48 -2.79 1.73 -7.24
C LYS A 48 -2.17 1.55 -5.86
N VAL A 49 -1.11 0.76 -5.73
CA VAL A 49 -0.31 0.65 -4.50
C VAL A 49 0.28 2.00 -4.11
N ASN A 50 0.77 2.79 -5.08
CA ASN A 50 1.30 4.13 -4.85
C ASN A 50 0.23 5.11 -4.33
N GLU A 51 -0.99 5.06 -4.87
CA GLU A 51 -2.11 5.84 -4.32
C GLU A 51 -2.40 5.47 -2.87
N LEU A 52 -2.35 4.17 -2.52
CA LEU A 52 -2.53 3.71 -1.14
C LEU A 52 -1.35 4.10 -0.24
N ARG A 53 -0.12 4.04 -0.75
CA ARG A 53 1.08 4.50 -0.04
C ARG A 53 1.02 5.99 0.26
N LYS A 54 0.51 6.79 -0.66
CA LYS A 54 0.28 8.23 -0.48
C LYS A 54 -0.75 8.53 0.61
N GLN A 55 -1.83 7.75 0.67
CA GLN A 55 -2.81 7.85 1.78
C GLN A 55 -2.21 7.52 3.14
N CYS A 56 -1.19 6.64 3.17
CA CYS A 56 -0.41 6.31 4.36
C CYS A 56 0.83 7.20 4.56
N GLU A 57 0.95 8.33 3.85
CA GLU A 57 2.08 9.27 3.92
C GLU A 57 3.46 8.60 3.72
N ASN A 58 3.52 7.59 2.86
CA ASN A 58 4.72 6.82 2.56
C ASN A 58 5.27 7.15 1.16
N ASP A 59 6.58 6.95 0.96
CA ASP A 59 7.26 7.23 -0.30
C ASP A 59 6.72 6.40 -1.46
N LEU A 60 6.64 7.02 -2.63
CA LEU A 60 6.20 6.37 -3.86
C LEU A 60 7.24 5.35 -4.33
N ILE A 61 6.74 4.22 -4.83
CA ILE A 61 7.57 3.24 -5.52
C ILE A 61 7.88 3.83 -6.90
N LEU A 62 9.12 4.29 -7.10
CA LEU A 62 9.64 4.68 -8.41
C LEU A 62 9.85 3.42 -9.27
N ASN A 63 9.28 3.43 -10.48
CA ASN A 63 9.53 2.43 -11.52
C ASN A 63 10.92 2.61 -12.12
#